data_AF-A0A970CHV5-F1
#
_entry.id   AF-A0A970CHV5-F1
#
_cell.length_a   1.000
_cell.length_b   1.000
_cell.length_c   1.000
_cell.angle_alpha   90.00
_cell.angle_beta   90.00
_cell.angle_gamma   90.00
#
_symmetry.space_group_name_H-M   'P 1'
#
loop_
_entity.id
_entity.type
_entity.pdbx_description
1 polymer ?
#
loop_
_entity_poly.entity_id
_entity_poly.type
_entity_poly.pdbx_seq_one_letter_code
_entity_poly.pdbx_strand_id
1 'polypeptide(L)'
;MNHYMLAKEKEKQEEILSEIVSLCEHIKKESEDVWLAKQANSIEAISYLVQQKPLEILELLDGTIKPIVGDEVILSNAYLMKGDIKKAKSVLQISIYQYVVSLLGFAPSYLSIHMKDKEKFEIIFNRFLSISNTFELERLRPDLLANIYYVAALAYTEQNSQEKALEMLSDYSKVCTSDNFAVALHGDSFFDSLEEWLDEFDLNKGAPRDIKVIREDVLKIIKDNPAFVSLADKPGYKNIINNLETKLNVGN
;
A
#
# COMPACT_ATOMS: atom_id res chain seq x y z
N MET A 1 13.96 -7.62 1.99
CA MET A 1 13.30 -6.58 1.18
C MET A 1 13.05 -5.29 1.97
N ASN A 2 12.12 -5.23 2.92
CA ASN A 2 11.62 -3.98 3.54
C ASN A 2 12.65 -3.04 4.21
N HIS A 3 13.89 -3.48 4.42
CA HIS A 3 14.94 -2.75 5.14
C HIS A 3 16.19 -2.47 4.30
N TYR A 4 16.18 -2.78 3.00
CA TYR A 4 17.38 -2.64 2.14
C TYR A 4 17.95 -1.21 2.14
N MET A 5 17.08 -0.20 2.20
CA MET A 5 17.43 1.22 2.24
C MET A 5 18.23 1.66 3.47
N LEU A 6 18.28 0.84 4.54
CA LEU A 6 19.10 1.13 5.71
C LEU A 6 20.61 0.99 5.43
N ALA A 7 20.98 0.31 4.34
CA ALA A 7 22.36 0.33 3.86
C ALA A 7 22.68 1.73 3.29
N LYS A 8 23.76 2.36 3.80
CA LYS A 8 24.15 3.72 3.40
C LYS A 8 24.69 3.81 1.97
N GLU A 9 25.32 2.74 1.51
CA GLU A 9 26.01 2.69 0.22
C GLU A 9 25.10 2.06 -0.83
N LYS A 10 25.00 2.72 -1.98
CA LYS A 10 24.16 2.27 -3.09
C LYS A 10 24.59 0.89 -3.62
N GLU A 11 25.90 0.65 -3.69
CA GLU A 11 26.46 -0.65 -4.09
C GLU A 11 25.94 -1.77 -3.17
N LYS A 12 25.97 -1.55 -1.86
CA LYS A 12 25.44 -2.51 -0.89
C LYS A 12 23.92 -2.71 -1.00
N GLN A 13 23.16 -1.67 -1.34
CA GLN A 13 21.73 -1.81 -1.62
C GLN A 13 21.49 -2.71 -2.84
N GLU A 14 22.27 -2.51 -3.91
CA GLU A 14 22.19 -3.30 -5.14
C GLU A 14 22.59 -4.76 -4.91
N GLU A 15 23.62 -5.02 -4.09
CA GLU A 15 24.02 -6.37 -3.66
C GLU A 15 22.88 -7.07 -2.91
N ILE A 16 22.28 -6.43 -1.91
CA ILE A 16 21.16 -6.99 -1.14
C ILE A 16 19.97 -7.31 -2.05
N LEU A 17 19.64 -6.42 -2.99
CA LEU A 17 18.53 -6.65 -3.92
C LEU A 17 18.83 -7.80 -4.89
N SER A 18 20.09 -7.97 -5.30
CA SER A 18 20.52 -9.08 -6.15
C SER A 18 20.50 -10.41 -5.39
N GLU A 19 20.88 -10.42 -4.12
CA GLU A 19 20.76 -11.58 -3.24
C GLU A 19 19.30 -12.00 -3.05
N ILE A 20 18.39 -11.03 -2.85
CA ILE A 20 16.95 -11.29 -2.77
C ILE A 20 16.43 -11.97 -4.04
N VAL A 21 16.83 -11.47 -5.22
CA VAL A 21 16.45 -12.08 -6.50
C VAL A 21 16.93 -13.54 -6.56
N SER A 22 18.19 -13.80 -6.23
CA SER A 22 18.74 -15.16 -6.25
C SER A 22 18.00 -16.11 -5.29
N LEU A 23 17.63 -15.64 -4.10
CA LEU A 23 16.82 -16.40 -3.16
C LEU A 23 15.42 -16.70 -3.70
N CYS A 24 14.77 -15.72 -4.35
CA CYS A 24 13.47 -15.93 -4.98
C CYS A 24 13.53 -16.95 -6.13
N GLU A 25 14.56 -16.89 -6.97
CA GLU A 25 14.81 -17.87 -8.03
C GLU A 25 14.98 -19.28 -7.45
N HIS A 26 15.73 -19.42 -6.36
CA HIS A 26 15.92 -20.68 -5.66
C HIS A 26 14.59 -21.23 -5.10
N ILE A 27 13.80 -20.39 -4.43
CA ILE A 27 12.46 -20.77 -3.91
C ILE A 27 11.56 -21.26 -5.06
N LYS A 28 11.50 -20.54 -6.19
CA LYS A 28 10.68 -20.93 -7.34
C LYS A 28 11.12 -22.26 -7.95
N LYS A 29 12.41 -22.58 -7.90
CA LYS A 29 12.97 -23.80 -8.48
C LYS A 29 12.80 -25.02 -7.57
N GLU A 30 12.90 -24.83 -6.27
CA GLU A 30 12.98 -25.94 -5.30
C GLU A 30 11.70 -26.15 -4.47
N SER A 31 10.82 -25.16 -4.40
CA SER A 31 9.57 -25.28 -3.64
C SER A 31 8.49 -25.99 -4.46
N GLU A 32 7.86 -27.00 -3.86
CA GLU A 32 6.63 -27.62 -4.39
C GLU A 32 5.35 -26.85 -4.01
N ASP A 33 5.49 -25.81 -3.18
CA ASP A 33 4.37 -24.97 -2.76
C ASP A 33 4.13 -23.83 -3.76
N VAL A 34 3.03 -23.93 -4.49
CA VAL A 34 2.60 -22.95 -5.49
C VAL A 34 2.42 -21.55 -4.88
N TRP A 35 1.98 -21.45 -3.63
CA TRP A 35 1.78 -20.17 -2.96
C TRP A 35 3.13 -19.51 -2.61
N LEU A 36 4.13 -20.29 -2.18
CA LEU A 36 5.49 -19.78 -1.95
C LEU A 36 6.16 -19.36 -3.27
N ALA A 37 6.05 -20.17 -4.32
CA ALA A 37 6.59 -19.82 -5.63
C ALA A 37 5.98 -18.53 -6.18
N LYS A 38 4.66 -18.34 -6.02
CA LYS A 38 3.97 -17.11 -6.44
C LYS A 38 4.45 -15.88 -5.67
N GLN A 39 4.65 -15.98 -4.35
CA GLN A 39 5.19 -14.88 -3.56
C GLN A 39 6.63 -14.54 -3.94
N ALA A 40 7.48 -15.54 -4.13
CA ALA A 40 8.84 -15.36 -4.60
C ALA A 40 8.87 -14.61 -5.94
N ASN A 41 7.99 -14.98 -6.88
CA ASN A 41 7.85 -14.29 -8.16
C ASN A 41 7.47 -12.81 -7.98
N SER A 42 6.56 -12.49 -7.06
CA SER A 42 6.19 -11.10 -6.76
C SER A 42 7.33 -10.31 -6.11
N ILE A 43 8.06 -10.87 -5.15
CA ILE A 43 9.17 -10.20 -4.47
C ILE A 43 10.33 -9.93 -5.43
N GLU A 44 10.61 -10.88 -6.33
CA GLU A 44 11.60 -10.73 -7.39
C GLU A 44 11.22 -9.59 -8.35
N ALA A 45 9.96 -9.54 -8.79
CA ALA A 45 9.47 -8.45 -9.63
C ALA A 45 9.60 -7.07 -8.94
N ILE A 46 9.29 -6.98 -7.65
CA ILE A 46 9.47 -5.74 -6.87
C ILE A 46 10.97 -5.39 -6.77
N SER A 47 11.84 -6.39 -6.63
CA SER A 47 13.30 -6.18 -6.58
C SER A 47 13.83 -5.64 -7.90
N TYR A 48 13.38 -6.18 -9.04
CA TYR A 48 13.68 -5.61 -10.36
C TYR A 48 13.09 -4.21 -10.56
N LEU A 49 11.89 -3.95 -10.04
CA LEU A 49 11.28 -2.61 -10.08
C LEU A 49 12.14 -1.58 -9.35
N VAL A 50 12.60 -1.91 -8.14
CA VAL A 50 13.51 -1.06 -7.35
C VAL A 50 14.83 -0.83 -8.09
N GLN A 51 15.36 -1.87 -8.75
CA GLN A 51 16.57 -1.79 -9.57
C GLN A 51 16.36 -1.10 -10.93
N GLN A 52 15.14 -0.68 -11.27
CA GLN A 52 14.78 -0.10 -12.56
C GLN A 52 15.14 -1.00 -13.76
N LYS A 53 14.82 -2.29 -13.65
CA LYS A 53 15.05 -3.33 -14.65
C LYS A 53 13.76 -3.73 -15.37
N PRO A 54 13.27 -2.92 -16.34
CA PRO A 54 11.93 -3.09 -16.90
C PRO A 54 11.77 -4.35 -17.77
N LEU A 55 12.82 -4.78 -18.48
CA LEU A 55 12.74 -5.94 -19.37
C LEU A 55 12.56 -7.22 -18.56
N GLU A 56 13.31 -7.34 -17.46
CA GLU A 56 13.25 -8.44 -16.51
C GLU A 56 11.87 -8.54 -15.86
N ILE A 57 11.25 -7.40 -15.52
CA ILE A 57 9.88 -7.38 -14.97
C ILE A 57 8.87 -7.87 -16.02
N LEU A 58 8.98 -7.41 -17.26
CA LEU A 58 8.05 -7.79 -18.33
C LEU A 58 8.17 -9.27 -18.68
N GLU A 59 9.39 -9.81 -18.72
CA GLU A 59 9.63 -11.23 -18.93
C GLU A 59 9.10 -12.07 -17.75
N LEU A 60 9.42 -11.68 -16.52
CA LEU A 60 9.00 -12.38 -15.31
C LEU A 60 7.48 -12.41 -15.10
N LEU A 61 6.78 -11.34 -15.51
CA LEU A 61 5.33 -11.19 -15.35
C LEU A 61 4.52 -11.48 -16.62
N ASP A 62 5.15 -12.02 -17.67
CA ASP A 62 4.51 -12.39 -18.94
C ASP A 62 3.85 -11.19 -19.67
N GLY A 63 4.25 -9.95 -19.32
CA GLY A 63 3.80 -8.70 -19.94
C GLY A 63 2.29 -8.43 -19.98
N THR A 64 1.46 -9.28 -19.37
CA THR A 64 0.00 -9.25 -19.49
C THR A 64 -0.69 -9.69 -18.20
N ILE A 65 -1.95 -9.28 -18.03
CA ILE A 65 -2.77 -9.69 -16.89
C ILE A 65 -3.69 -10.82 -17.30
N LYS A 66 -3.62 -11.93 -16.56
CA LYS A 66 -4.51 -13.09 -16.72
C LYS A 66 -5.79 -12.89 -15.89
N PRO A 67 -6.94 -13.41 -16.34
CA PRO A 67 -8.17 -13.35 -15.55
C PRO A 67 -8.02 -13.99 -14.17
N ILE A 68 -8.68 -13.40 -13.18
CA ILE A 68 -8.79 -13.99 -11.84
C ILE A 68 -9.73 -15.20 -11.94
N VAL A 69 -9.30 -16.35 -11.41
CA VAL A 69 -10.07 -17.60 -11.46
C VAL A 69 -11.25 -17.56 -10.48
N GLY A 70 -11.06 -17.02 -9.28
CA GLY A 70 -12.14 -16.70 -8.34
C GLY A 70 -12.78 -17.93 -7.66
N ASP A 71 -11.98 -18.83 -7.09
CA ASP A 71 -12.44 -20.10 -6.51
C ASP A 71 -13.07 -19.96 -5.11
N GLU A 72 -13.10 -18.75 -4.53
CA GLU A 72 -13.44 -18.54 -3.12
C GLU A 72 -14.92 -18.82 -2.83
N VAL A 73 -15.79 -18.57 -3.81
CA VAL A 73 -17.22 -18.93 -3.72
C VAL A 73 -17.41 -20.45 -3.72
N ILE A 74 -16.63 -21.18 -4.53
CA ILE A 74 -16.68 -22.64 -4.57
C ILE A 74 -16.18 -23.22 -3.24
N LEU A 75 -15.07 -22.70 -2.71
CA LEU A 75 -14.53 -23.09 -1.41
C LEU A 75 -15.51 -22.81 -0.26
N SER A 76 -16.14 -21.64 -0.25
CA SER A 76 -17.18 -21.30 0.71
C SER A 76 -18.35 -22.29 0.67
N ASN A 77 -18.84 -22.62 -0.53
CA ASN A 77 -19.91 -23.61 -0.71
C ASN A 77 -19.50 -25.00 -0.25
N ALA A 78 -18.26 -25.42 -0.45
CA ALA A 78 -17.76 -26.70 0.07
C ALA A 78 -17.81 -26.76 1.61
N TYR A 79 -17.47 -25.66 2.30
CA TYR A 79 -17.64 -25.57 3.76
C TYR A 79 -19.11 -25.60 4.17
N LEU A 80 -20.00 -24.91 3.45
CA LEU A 80 -21.44 -24.97 3.69
C LEU A 80 -22.01 -26.38 3.53
N MET A 81 -21.59 -27.12 2.50
CA MET A 81 -22.00 -28.52 2.29
C MET A 81 -21.55 -29.45 3.43
N LYS A 82 -20.46 -29.11 4.11
CA LYS A 82 -19.97 -29.79 5.31
C LYS A 82 -20.67 -29.32 6.61
N GLY A 83 -21.53 -28.31 6.54
CA GLY A 83 -22.18 -27.67 7.68
C GLY A 83 -21.30 -26.68 8.45
N ASP A 84 -20.13 -26.33 7.94
CA ASP A 84 -19.19 -25.40 8.58
C ASP A 84 -19.45 -23.95 8.12
N ILE A 85 -20.51 -23.36 8.67
CA ILE A 85 -20.94 -21.99 8.32
C ILE A 85 -19.88 -20.96 8.71
N LYS A 86 -19.16 -21.17 9.82
CA LYS A 86 -18.13 -20.25 10.31
C LYS A 86 -17.00 -20.13 9.28
N LYS A 87 -16.47 -21.25 8.79
CA LYS A 87 -15.43 -21.24 7.75
C LYS A 87 -15.93 -20.69 6.42
N ALA A 88 -17.15 -21.02 6.01
CA ALA A 88 -17.73 -20.47 4.79
C ALA A 88 -17.82 -18.93 4.82
N LYS A 89 -18.23 -18.35 5.96
CA LYS A 89 -18.25 -16.89 6.19
C LYS A 89 -16.84 -16.31 6.12
N SER A 90 -15.89 -16.90 6.85
CA SER A 90 -14.51 -16.41 6.89
C SER A 90 -13.88 -16.38 5.50
N VAL A 91 -14.03 -17.44 4.70
CA VAL A 91 -13.54 -17.48 3.30
C VAL A 91 -14.07 -16.29 2.49
N LEU A 92 -15.37 -16.05 2.51
CA LEU A 92 -15.97 -14.95 1.74
C LEU A 92 -15.48 -13.59 2.22
N GLN A 93 -15.42 -13.39 3.54
CA GLN A 93 -15.05 -12.11 4.12
C GLN A 93 -13.56 -11.78 3.90
N ILE A 94 -12.66 -12.76 4.05
CA ILE A 94 -11.24 -12.62 3.69
C ILE A 94 -11.10 -12.23 2.22
N SER A 95 -11.86 -12.90 1.34
CA SER A 95 -11.83 -12.62 -0.09
C SER A 95 -12.28 -11.20 -0.41
N ILE A 96 -13.40 -10.76 0.16
CA ILE A 96 -13.91 -9.38 -0.01
C ILE A 96 -12.87 -8.37 0.48
N TYR A 97 -12.28 -8.59 1.66
CA TYR A 97 -11.25 -7.72 2.22
C TYR A 97 -10.06 -7.60 1.26
N GLN A 98 -9.53 -8.74 0.80
CA GLN A 98 -8.40 -8.78 -0.13
C GLN A 98 -8.71 -8.10 -1.47
N TYR A 99 -9.92 -8.28 -2.02
CA TYR A 99 -10.33 -7.63 -3.27
C TYR A 99 -10.46 -6.12 -3.13
N VAL A 100 -11.08 -5.64 -2.06
CA VAL A 100 -11.21 -4.19 -1.80
C VAL A 100 -9.84 -3.56 -1.58
N VAL A 101 -8.99 -4.19 -0.77
CA VAL A 101 -7.59 -3.76 -0.56
C VAL A 101 -6.82 -3.70 -1.88
N SER A 102 -6.94 -4.75 -2.71
CA SER A 102 -6.23 -4.82 -4.00
C SER A 102 -6.71 -3.74 -4.97
N LEU A 103 -8.03 -3.52 -5.01
CA LEU A 103 -8.63 -2.46 -5.83
C LEU A 103 -8.06 -1.09 -5.46
N LEU A 104 -8.03 -0.75 -4.17
CA LEU A 104 -7.46 0.51 -3.70
C LEU A 104 -5.94 0.59 -3.90
N GLY A 105 -5.25 -0.56 -3.88
CA GLY A 105 -3.83 -0.66 -4.21
C GLY A 105 -3.47 -0.18 -5.62
N PHE A 106 -4.43 -0.19 -6.57
CA PHE A 106 -4.21 0.34 -7.92
C PHE A 106 -4.30 1.87 -7.99
N ALA A 107 -4.94 2.52 -7.00
CA ALA A 107 -5.27 3.93 -7.07
C ALA A 107 -4.05 4.85 -7.23
N PRO A 108 -2.95 4.71 -6.45
CA PRO A 108 -1.79 5.58 -6.59
C PRO A 108 -1.20 5.56 -8.01
N SER A 109 -1.03 4.37 -8.58
CA SER A 109 -0.48 4.23 -9.94
C SER A 109 -1.41 4.78 -11.01
N TYR A 110 -2.71 4.49 -10.91
CA TYR A 110 -3.68 4.95 -11.92
C TYR A 110 -3.92 6.46 -11.86
N LEU A 111 -3.96 7.04 -10.65
CA LEU A 111 -3.99 8.48 -10.44
C LEU A 111 -2.75 9.16 -11.01
N SER A 112 -1.56 8.60 -10.76
CA SER A 112 -0.29 9.16 -11.24
C SER A 112 -0.24 9.25 -12.76
N ILE A 113 -0.68 8.20 -13.47
CA ILE A 113 -0.71 8.18 -14.95
C ILE A 113 -1.63 9.28 -15.51
N HIS A 114 -2.71 9.62 -14.79
CA HIS A 114 -3.70 10.62 -15.21
C HIS A 114 -3.51 11.99 -14.57
N MET A 115 -2.37 12.28 -13.93
CA MET A 115 -2.18 13.52 -13.15
C MET A 115 -2.40 14.82 -13.95
N LYS A 116 -2.19 14.82 -15.27
CA LYS A 116 -2.39 16.00 -16.14
C LYS A 116 -3.80 16.14 -16.71
N ASP A 117 -4.59 15.06 -16.69
CA ASP A 117 -5.97 15.05 -17.16
C ASP A 117 -6.90 15.29 -15.98
N LYS A 118 -7.21 16.56 -15.73
CA LYS A 118 -7.97 17.00 -14.54
C LYS A 118 -9.33 16.31 -14.42
N GLU A 119 -10.08 16.19 -15.51
CA GLU A 119 -11.41 15.60 -15.49
C GLU A 119 -11.34 14.09 -15.20
N LYS A 120 -10.45 13.39 -15.90
CA LYS A 120 -10.27 11.95 -15.69
C LYS A 120 -9.75 11.66 -14.29
N PHE A 121 -8.80 12.45 -13.81
CA PHE A 121 -8.23 12.35 -12.47
C PHE A 121 -9.32 12.43 -11.40
N GLU A 122 -10.19 13.44 -11.47
CA GLU A 122 -11.30 13.62 -10.52
C GLU A 122 -12.27 12.44 -10.52
N ILE A 123 -12.61 11.90 -11.69
CA ILE A 123 -13.46 10.70 -11.79
C ILE A 123 -12.80 9.50 -11.10
N ILE A 124 -11.51 9.28 -11.35
CA ILE A 124 -10.75 8.17 -10.76
C ILE A 124 -10.68 8.33 -9.24
N PHE A 125 -10.27 9.51 -8.78
CA PHE A 125 -10.09 9.83 -7.37
C PHE A 125 -11.40 9.64 -6.60
N ASN A 126 -12.50 10.22 -7.09
CA ASN A 126 -13.80 10.11 -6.42
C ASN A 126 -14.33 8.67 -6.38
N ARG A 127 -14.06 7.84 -7.40
CA ARG A 127 -14.46 6.43 -7.39
C ARG A 127 -13.71 5.63 -6.32
N PHE A 128 -12.38 5.78 -6.25
CA PHE A 128 -11.60 5.10 -5.21
C PHE A 128 -11.95 5.60 -3.81
N LEU A 129 -12.11 6.91 -3.64
CA LEU A 129 -12.47 7.49 -2.34
C LEU A 129 -13.86 7.03 -1.88
N SER A 130 -14.83 6.94 -2.79
CA SER A 130 -16.17 6.43 -2.47
C SER A 130 -16.13 4.98 -1.97
N ILE A 131 -15.32 4.13 -2.61
CA ILE A 131 -15.15 2.73 -2.18
C ILE A 131 -14.45 2.69 -0.82
N SER A 132 -13.39 3.47 -0.65
CA SER A 132 -12.69 3.59 0.64
C SER A 132 -13.64 3.96 1.78
N ASN A 133 -14.48 4.98 1.58
CA ASN A 133 -15.43 5.43 2.58
C ASN A 133 -16.50 4.37 2.85
N THR A 134 -16.95 3.65 1.83
CA THR A 134 -17.96 2.59 1.95
C THR A 134 -17.48 1.43 2.82
N PHE A 135 -16.19 1.10 2.74
CA PHE A 135 -15.55 0.01 3.50
C PHE A 135 -14.74 0.50 4.71
N GLU A 136 -14.88 1.77 5.12
CA GLU A 136 -14.13 2.38 6.23
C GLU A 136 -12.60 2.15 6.17
N LEU A 137 -12.03 2.17 4.97
CA LEU A 137 -10.62 1.80 4.77
C LEU A 137 -9.63 2.80 5.38
N GLU A 138 -10.04 4.03 5.67
CA GLU A 138 -9.19 4.95 6.44
C GLU A 138 -8.86 4.39 7.82
N ARG A 139 -9.80 3.65 8.44
CA ARG A 139 -9.58 2.98 9.73
C ARG A 139 -8.88 1.64 9.55
N LEU A 140 -9.28 0.85 8.56
CA LEU A 140 -8.76 -0.52 8.37
C LEU A 140 -7.38 -0.56 7.70
N ARG A 141 -7.10 0.38 6.80
CA ARG A 141 -5.92 0.46 5.94
C ARG A 141 -5.45 1.90 5.75
N PRO A 142 -5.09 2.60 6.85
CA PRO A 142 -4.61 3.98 6.79
C PRO A 142 -3.35 4.13 5.92
N ASP A 143 -2.54 3.08 5.78
CA ASP A 143 -1.39 3.03 4.88
C ASP A 143 -1.77 3.26 3.40
N LEU A 144 -2.88 2.67 2.95
CA LEU A 144 -3.37 2.83 1.58
C LEU A 144 -3.88 4.25 1.34
N LEU A 145 -4.65 4.78 2.30
CA LEU A 145 -5.24 6.12 2.19
C LEU A 145 -4.18 7.21 2.23
N ALA A 146 -3.17 7.06 3.08
CA ALA A 146 -2.01 7.95 3.07
C ALA A 146 -1.36 8.00 1.68
N ASN A 147 -1.10 6.86 1.03
CA ASN A 147 -0.51 6.86 -0.31
C ASN A 147 -1.41 7.52 -1.36
N ILE A 148 -2.72 7.30 -1.30
CA ILE A 148 -3.70 7.92 -2.20
C ILE A 148 -3.72 9.45 -2.03
N TYR A 149 -3.83 9.93 -0.79
CA TYR A 149 -3.81 11.37 -0.52
C TYR A 149 -2.48 12.01 -0.92
N TYR A 150 -1.36 11.33 -0.70
CA TYR A 150 -0.04 11.79 -1.14
C TYR A 150 0.04 11.97 -2.67
N VAL A 151 -0.35 10.96 -3.44
CA VAL A 151 -0.36 11.05 -4.91
C VAL A 151 -1.35 12.12 -5.39
N ALA A 152 -2.50 12.25 -4.73
CA ALA A 152 -3.47 13.29 -5.06
C ALA A 152 -2.92 14.70 -4.80
N ALA A 153 -2.17 14.90 -3.71
CA ALA A 153 -1.49 16.16 -3.45
C ALA A 153 -0.47 16.50 -4.54
N LEU A 154 0.31 15.52 -5.01
CA LEU A 154 1.24 15.70 -6.12
C LEU A 154 0.51 16.11 -7.40
N ALA A 155 -0.56 15.39 -7.74
CA ALA A 155 -1.36 15.68 -8.94
C ALA A 155 -2.00 17.08 -8.87
N TYR A 156 -2.58 17.47 -7.73
CA TYR A 156 -3.16 18.81 -7.60
C TYR A 156 -2.11 19.91 -7.65
N THR A 157 -0.89 19.65 -7.17
CA THR A 157 0.22 20.60 -7.32
C THR A 157 0.63 20.76 -8.79
N GLU A 158 0.78 19.65 -9.52
CA GLU A 158 1.04 19.65 -10.98
C GLU A 158 -0.08 20.38 -11.77
N GLN A 159 -1.32 20.25 -11.30
CA GLN A 159 -2.49 20.90 -11.89
C GLN A 159 -2.64 22.39 -11.53
N ASN A 160 -1.73 22.95 -10.71
CA ASN A 160 -1.78 24.30 -10.16
C ASN A 160 -3.01 24.56 -9.26
N SER A 161 -3.55 23.53 -8.62
CA SER A 161 -4.68 23.58 -7.70
C SER A 161 -4.19 23.57 -6.24
N GLN A 162 -3.63 24.70 -5.78
CA GLN A 162 -2.92 24.77 -4.50
C GLN A 162 -3.81 24.42 -3.29
N GLU A 163 -5.06 24.89 -3.26
CA GLU A 163 -5.99 24.64 -2.16
C GLU A 163 -6.29 23.14 -2.02
N LYS A 164 -6.55 22.46 -3.13
CA LYS A 164 -6.78 21.01 -3.15
C LYS A 164 -5.53 20.22 -2.78
N ALA A 165 -4.36 20.67 -3.21
CA ALA A 165 -3.10 20.04 -2.81
C ALA A 165 -2.90 20.11 -1.28
N LEU A 166 -3.18 21.27 -0.68
CA LEU A 166 -3.11 21.45 0.78
C LEU A 166 -4.18 20.62 1.52
N GLU A 167 -5.38 20.49 0.96
CA GLU A 167 -6.42 19.59 1.50
C GLU A 167 -5.93 18.15 1.55
N MET A 168 -5.39 17.63 0.46
CA MET A 168 -4.85 16.26 0.41
C MET A 168 -3.64 16.06 1.33
N LEU A 169 -2.75 17.03 1.46
CA LEU A 169 -1.66 16.97 2.44
C LEU A 169 -2.17 17.01 3.89
N SER A 170 -3.27 17.72 4.15
CA SER A 170 -3.93 17.74 5.45
C SER A 170 -4.52 16.37 5.78
N ASP A 171 -5.22 15.73 4.83
CA ASP A 171 -5.81 14.41 5.02
C ASP A 171 -4.72 13.33 5.15
N TYR A 172 -3.66 13.40 4.34
CA TYR A 172 -2.45 12.61 4.55
C TYR A 172 -1.92 12.73 5.98
N SER A 173 -1.79 13.96 6.48
CA SER A 173 -1.28 14.23 7.83
C SER A 173 -2.18 13.68 8.91
N LYS A 174 -3.50 13.81 8.78
CA LYS A 174 -4.49 13.24 9.71
C LYS A 174 -4.34 11.72 9.80
N VAL A 175 -4.28 11.04 8.65
CA VAL A 175 -4.16 9.58 8.60
C VAL A 175 -2.84 9.13 9.20
N CYS A 176 -1.72 9.73 8.80
CA CYS A 176 -0.40 9.32 9.29
C CYS A 176 -0.15 9.61 10.78
N THR A 177 -0.92 10.55 11.36
CA THR A 177 -0.84 10.89 12.79
C THR A 177 -1.97 10.28 13.62
N SER A 178 -2.79 9.41 13.02
CA SER A 178 -3.82 8.67 13.73
C SER A 178 -3.21 7.54 14.57
N ASP A 179 -3.89 7.16 15.65
CA ASP A 179 -3.43 6.07 16.53
C ASP A 179 -3.43 4.70 15.81
N ASN A 180 -4.18 4.56 14.71
CA ASN A 180 -4.26 3.34 13.92
C ASN A 180 -3.18 3.26 12.83
N PHE A 181 -2.40 4.32 12.61
CA PHE A 181 -1.37 4.32 11.59
C PHE A 181 -0.22 3.39 11.95
N ALA A 182 0.14 2.51 11.02
CA ALA A 182 1.20 1.50 11.20
C ALA A 182 0.97 0.53 12.39
N VAL A 183 -0.30 0.36 12.80
CA VAL A 183 -0.73 -0.67 13.76
C VAL A 183 -1.02 -1.99 13.05
N ALA A 184 -1.16 -3.05 13.83
CA ALA A 184 -1.66 -4.35 13.41
C ALA A 184 -2.91 -4.25 12.52
N LEU A 185 -2.98 -5.08 11.48
CA LEU A 185 -4.22 -5.25 10.73
C LEU A 185 -5.32 -5.81 11.65
N HIS A 186 -6.54 -5.33 11.46
CA HIS A 186 -7.69 -5.71 12.25
C HIS A 186 -8.96 -5.70 11.41
N GLY A 187 -10.01 -6.37 11.90
CA GLY A 187 -11.35 -6.36 11.35
C GLY A 187 -12.23 -5.22 11.89
N ASP A 188 -13.52 -5.34 11.64
CA ASP A 188 -14.56 -4.47 12.21
C ASP A 188 -15.94 -5.15 12.24
N SER A 189 -17.02 -4.37 12.40
CA SER A 189 -18.39 -4.90 12.43
C SER A 189 -18.83 -5.54 11.13
N PHE A 190 -18.22 -5.20 9.99
CA PHE A 190 -18.44 -5.87 8.70
C PHE A 190 -17.43 -7.00 8.47
N PHE A 191 -16.16 -6.77 8.82
CA PHE A 191 -15.04 -7.70 8.72
C PHE A 191 -14.77 -8.44 10.05
N ASP A 192 -15.80 -9.08 10.61
CA ASP A 192 -15.84 -9.70 11.95
C ASP A 192 -15.38 -11.18 12.03
N SER A 193 -14.65 -11.66 11.04
CA SER A 193 -14.20 -13.06 10.88
C SER A 193 -12.85 -13.14 10.15
N LEU A 194 -12.01 -12.13 10.35
CA LEU A 194 -10.65 -12.03 9.80
C LEU A 194 -9.56 -12.46 10.79
N GLU A 195 -9.85 -12.49 12.09
CA GLU A 195 -8.85 -12.59 13.16
C GLU A 195 -8.00 -13.85 13.03
N GLU A 196 -8.63 -15.02 12.84
CA GLU A 196 -7.91 -16.30 12.69
C GLU A 196 -6.96 -16.29 11.49
N TRP A 197 -7.36 -15.66 10.39
CA TRP A 197 -6.53 -15.53 9.20
C TRP A 197 -5.39 -14.52 9.40
N LEU A 198 -5.67 -13.40 10.08
CA LEU A 198 -4.64 -12.42 10.41
C LEU A 198 -3.58 -13.00 11.36
N ASP A 199 -4.01 -13.81 12.33
CA ASP A 199 -3.13 -14.55 13.25
C ASP A 199 -2.30 -15.60 12.51
N GLU A 200 -2.92 -16.43 11.65
CA GLU A 200 -2.26 -17.52 10.93
C GLU A 200 -1.09 -17.04 10.07
N PHE A 201 -1.22 -15.85 9.47
CA PHE A 201 -0.21 -15.25 8.59
C PHE A 201 0.60 -14.13 9.28
N ASP A 202 0.52 -14.00 10.61
CA ASP A 202 1.26 -13.00 11.39
C ASP A 202 1.01 -11.53 10.95
N LEU A 203 -0.14 -11.27 10.33
CA LEU A 203 -0.51 -9.97 9.73
C LEU A 203 -0.98 -8.94 10.77
N ASN A 204 -1.27 -9.38 11.99
CA ASN A 204 -1.64 -8.53 13.11
C ASN A 204 -0.44 -8.17 14.02
N LYS A 205 0.80 -8.45 13.61
CA LYS A 205 1.99 -8.12 14.41
C LYS A 205 2.48 -6.68 14.24
N GLY A 206 1.76 -5.88 13.44
CA GLY A 206 2.10 -4.48 13.14
C GLY A 206 2.90 -4.33 11.85
N ALA A 207 3.42 -3.13 11.62
CA ALA A 207 4.13 -2.82 10.38
C ALA A 207 5.43 -3.64 10.22
N PRO A 208 5.82 -4.01 8.99
CA PRO A 208 7.02 -4.79 8.73
C PRO A 208 8.33 -3.99 8.89
N ARG A 209 8.23 -2.68 9.14
CA ARG A 209 9.35 -1.76 9.35
C ARG A 209 9.25 -1.11 10.72
N ASP A 210 10.39 -0.68 11.25
CA ASP A 210 10.44 0.04 12.53
C ASP A 210 9.60 1.32 12.48
N ILE A 211 8.77 1.53 13.52
CA ILE A 211 7.83 2.65 13.58
C ILE A 211 8.53 4.02 13.54
N LYS A 212 9.75 4.14 14.07
CA LYS A 212 10.54 5.38 14.01
C LYS A 212 10.94 5.68 12.57
N VAL A 213 11.38 4.67 11.83
CA VAL A 213 11.73 4.80 10.40
C VAL A 213 10.51 5.22 9.60
N ILE A 214 9.35 4.58 9.84
CA ILE A 214 8.09 4.95 9.18
C ILE A 214 7.73 6.41 9.45
N ARG A 215 7.83 6.87 10.71
CA ARG A 215 7.52 8.25 11.11
C ARG A 215 8.43 9.27 10.44
N GLU A 216 9.73 8.97 10.35
CA GLU A 216 10.67 9.82 9.62
C GLU A 216 10.35 9.89 8.13
N ASP A 217 10.03 8.75 7.50
CA ASP A 217 9.69 8.68 6.08
C ASP A 217 8.43 9.50 5.76
N VAL A 218 7.41 9.42 6.61
CA VAL A 218 6.15 10.19 6.48
C VAL A 218 6.40 11.69 6.43
N LEU A 219 7.36 12.20 7.21
CA LEU A 219 7.71 13.62 7.19
C LEU A 219 8.57 13.96 5.96
N LYS A 220 9.63 13.17 5.73
CA LYS A 220 10.60 13.40 4.64
C LYS A 220 9.95 13.39 3.27
N ILE A 221 8.99 12.49 3.03
CA ILE A 221 8.33 12.36 1.72
C ILE A 221 7.56 13.62 1.29
N ILE A 222 7.16 14.48 2.24
CA ILE A 222 6.55 15.78 1.95
C ILE A 222 7.61 16.88 1.96
N LYS A 223 8.46 16.92 2.99
CA LYS A 223 9.43 18.01 3.21
C LYS A 223 10.51 18.07 2.12
N ASP A 224 10.96 16.91 1.67
CA ASP A 224 12.08 16.79 0.72
C ASP A 224 11.61 16.66 -0.73
N ASN A 225 10.29 16.61 -0.98
CA ASN A 225 9.76 16.48 -2.33
C ASN A 225 9.71 17.83 -3.07
N PRO A 226 10.45 18.00 -4.18
CA PRO A 226 10.47 19.24 -4.95
C PRO A 226 9.11 19.70 -5.47
N ALA A 227 8.16 18.78 -5.67
CA ALA A 227 6.82 19.12 -6.14
C ALA A 227 6.11 20.12 -5.21
N PHE A 228 6.36 20.05 -3.90
CA PHE A 228 5.69 20.89 -2.92
C PHE A 228 6.41 22.22 -2.62
N VAL A 229 7.51 22.52 -3.30
CA VAL A 229 8.25 23.79 -3.10
C VAL A 229 7.36 25.01 -3.29
N SER A 230 6.42 24.95 -4.25
CA SER A 230 5.46 26.04 -4.50
C SER A 230 4.47 26.28 -3.34
N LEU A 231 4.33 25.31 -2.43
CA LEU A 231 3.46 25.38 -1.26
C LEU A 231 4.20 25.76 0.02
N ALA A 232 5.54 25.73 0.03
CA ALA A 232 6.36 25.83 1.24
C ALA A 232 6.09 27.11 2.06
N ASP A 233 5.78 28.22 1.40
CA ASP A 233 5.49 29.49 2.08
C ASP A 233 4.04 29.65 2.55
N LYS A 234 3.15 28.75 2.14
CA LYS A 234 1.73 28.81 2.49
C LYS A 234 1.55 28.47 3.98
N PRO A 235 0.73 29.24 4.72
CA PRO A 235 0.44 28.93 6.13
C PRO A 235 -0.11 27.51 6.34
N GLY A 236 -0.95 27.03 5.41
CA GLY A 236 -1.50 25.67 5.45
C GLY A 236 -0.40 24.60 5.41
N TYR A 237 0.60 24.75 4.53
CA TYR A 237 1.71 23.81 4.42
C TYR A 237 2.57 23.80 5.70
N LYS A 238 2.93 24.99 6.19
CA LYS A 238 3.72 25.13 7.44
C LYS A 238 3.00 24.48 8.64
N ASN A 239 1.68 24.64 8.74
CA ASN A 239 0.88 24.00 9.78
C ASN A 239 0.88 22.46 9.65
N ILE A 240 0.78 21.92 8.43
CA ILE A 240 0.82 20.47 8.18
C ILE A 240 2.17 19.89 8.62
N ILE A 241 3.28 20.52 8.23
CA ILE A 241 4.63 20.09 8.62
C ILE A 241 4.79 20.12 10.16
N ASN A 242 4.41 21.22 10.80
CA ASN A 242 4.47 21.35 12.27
C ASN A 242 3.64 20.27 12.98
N ASN A 243 2.45 19.95 12.46
CA ASN A 243 1.59 18.90 13.01
C ASN A 243 2.25 17.52 12.90
N LEU A 244 2.86 17.20 11.75
CA LEU A 244 3.59 15.95 11.55
C LEU A 244 4.81 15.85 12.49
N GLU A 245 5.63 16.89 12.56
CA GLU A 245 6.80 16.93 13.46
C GLU A 245 6.39 16.72 14.93
N THR A 246 5.34 17.42 15.38
CA THR A 246 4.86 17.34 16.76
C THR A 246 4.26 15.98 17.10
N LYS A 247 3.35 15.46 16.26
CA LYS A 247 2.61 14.23 16.57
C LYS A 247 3.43 12.96 16.36
N LEU A 248 4.38 12.98 15.42
CA LEU A 248 5.23 11.82 15.15
C LEU A 248 6.46 11.77 16.05
N ASN A 249 6.71 12.80 16.88
CA ASN A 249 7.91 12.94 17.71
C ASN A 249 9.21 12.83 16.88
N VAL A 250 9.23 13.42 15.68
CA VAL A 250 10.40 13.43 14.80
C VAL A 250 11.07 14.79 14.94
N GLY A 251 12.30 14.84 15.48
CA GLY A 251 13.08 16.08 15.62
C GLY A 251 13.38 16.56 17.05
N ASN A 252 13.26 15.70 18.07
CA ASN A 252 13.85 15.92 19.41
C ASN A 252 15.10 15.08 19.61
#